data_AF-A0A946UE44-F1
#
_entry.id   AF-A0A946UE44-F1
#
_cell.length_a   1.000
_cell.length_b   1.000
_cell.length_c   1.000
_cell.angle_alpha   90.00
_cell.angle_beta   90.00
_cell.angle_gamma   90.00
#
_symmetry.space_group_name_H-M   'P 1'
#
loop_
_entity.id
_entity.type
_entity.pdbx_description
1 polymer ?
#
loop_
_entity_poly.entity_id
_entity_poly.type
_entity_poly.pdbx_seq_one_letter_code
_entity_poly.pdbx_strand_id
1 'polypeptide(L)'
;MRFTHSALAVMMLVMMTPPVLAAKRLGPPIEELQSTPDRVRIVAATAGDNSTPGQILFKVSERLFGESPDVIELRTDAESHADVEIGEPYIVAWSYMRRNRAVKGGWEKNPDGPSIVTIMGLGSPALFRQTEELSFLFSPGTIDDPALKAEQLDALLAQMARNDAHARGLAVAELYLREDLAETFSPERAAQLKSLFESSAMTPQHLELLIRAALEVPGELTDPWLAEELRRIIIQHGTQYDLASFVPALVRTAARGLQQTGSAGDIGLLTLLLYSNNPGVAKAATAAMNAIDPDAAAARARQALERGWIHSETRRALTVYLQGGRI
;
A
#
# COMPACT_ATOMS: atom_id res chain seq x y z
N MET A 1 -69.09 3.64 -37.42
CA MET A 1 -68.99 2.45 -36.54
C MET A 1 -67.72 2.56 -35.73
N ARG A 2 -67.83 2.40 -34.41
CA ARG A 2 -66.76 2.40 -33.41
C ARG A 2 -65.74 1.30 -33.72
N PHE A 3 -64.45 1.55 -33.51
CA PHE A 3 -63.57 0.67 -32.72
C PHE A 3 -62.34 1.44 -32.21
N THR A 4 -62.20 1.38 -30.90
CA THR A 4 -61.13 1.83 -29.99
C THR A 4 -59.95 0.88 -29.99
N HIS A 5 -58.70 1.36 -30.06
CA HIS A 5 -57.47 0.73 -29.51
C HIS A 5 -56.45 1.89 -29.30
N SER A 6 -56.25 2.41 -28.09
CA SER A 6 -55.36 1.94 -27.02
C SER A 6 -53.85 2.02 -27.35
N ALA A 7 -53.24 3.08 -26.80
CA ALA A 7 -51.95 3.16 -26.12
C ALA A 7 -50.71 2.44 -26.70
N LEU A 8 -49.66 3.22 -26.98
CA LEU A 8 -48.34 2.98 -26.36
C LEU A 8 -47.50 4.27 -26.40
N ALA A 9 -47.52 5.03 -25.32
CA ALA A 9 -46.51 6.05 -25.07
C ALA A 9 -45.25 5.33 -24.57
N VAL A 10 -44.26 5.18 -25.45
CA VAL A 10 -42.93 4.70 -25.08
C VAL A 10 -42.23 5.83 -24.34
N MET A 11 -42.41 5.84 -23.03
CA MET A 11 -41.65 6.68 -22.11
C MET A 11 -40.24 6.07 -22.03
N MET A 12 -39.30 6.63 -22.80
CA MET A 12 -37.87 6.33 -22.67
C MET A 12 -37.41 6.79 -21.28
N LEU A 13 -37.38 5.84 -20.35
CA LEU A 13 -36.68 5.99 -19.09
C LEU A 13 -35.17 5.91 -19.40
N VAL A 14 -34.55 7.06 -19.64
CA VAL A 14 -33.09 7.18 -19.60
C VAL A 14 -32.70 6.88 -18.17
N MET A 15 -32.25 5.65 -17.91
CA MET A 15 -31.54 5.32 -16.68
C MET A 15 -30.24 6.12 -16.70
N MET A 16 -30.26 7.32 -16.13
CA MET A 16 -29.05 7.99 -15.70
C MET A 16 -28.49 7.17 -14.55
N THR A 17 -27.62 6.21 -14.88
CA THR A 17 -26.71 5.62 -13.90
C THR A 17 -25.94 6.80 -13.28
N PRO A 18 -26.07 7.05 -11.96
CA PRO A 18 -25.25 8.06 -11.33
C PRO A 18 -23.79 7.70 -11.62
N PRO A 19 -22.93 8.67 -11.98
CA PRO A 19 -21.52 8.39 -12.12
C PRO A 19 -21.08 7.80 -10.79
N VAL A 20 -20.68 6.54 -10.83
CA VAL A 20 -19.91 5.93 -9.75
C VAL A 20 -18.67 6.81 -9.67
N LEU A 21 -18.67 7.74 -8.72
CA LEU A 21 -17.52 8.56 -8.42
C LEU A 21 -16.44 7.59 -7.99
N ALA A 22 -15.59 7.23 -8.95
CA ALA A 22 -14.43 6.39 -8.73
C ALA A 22 -13.68 6.96 -7.53
N ALA A 23 -13.38 6.11 -6.56
CA ALA A 23 -12.53 6.50 -5.44
C ALA A 23 -11.26 7.13 -6.02
N LYS A 24 -10.90 8.34 -5.55
CA LYS A 24 -9.64 8.99 -5.94
C LYS A 24 -8.52 7.97 -5.71
N ARG A 25 -7.73 7.67 -6.75
CA ARG A 25 -6.56 6.81 -6.59
C ARG A 25 -5.67 7.41 -5.49
N LEU A 26 -5.18 6.55 -4.60
CA LEU A 26 -4.19 6.96 -3.61
C LEU A 26 -2.95 7.40 -4.38
N GLY A 27 -2.46 8.60 -4.06
CA GLY A 27 -1.17 9.09 -4.57
C GLY A 27 -0.06 8.79 -3.55
N PRO A 28 1.21 9.01 -3.93
CA PRO A 28 2.33 8.87 -3.01
C PRO A 28 2.11 9.68 -1.73
N PRO A 29 2.34 9.13 -0.53
CA PRO A 29 2.07 9.80 0.74
C PRO A 29 2.73 11.18 0.88
N ILE A 30 3.99 11.35 0.47
CA ILE A 30 4.70 12.61 0.63
C ILE A 30 4.09 13.67 -0.30
N GLU A 31 3.85 13.31 -1.55
CA GLU A 31 3.15 14.16 -2.52
C GLU A 31 1.74 14.53 -2.02
N GLU A 32 0.99 13.57 -1.46
CA GLU A 32 -0.36 13.83 -0.95
C GLU A 32 -0.34 14.85 0.19
N LEU A 33 0.61 14.73 1.13
CA LEU A 33 0.79 15.68 2.22
C LEU A 33 1.15 17.09 1.69
N GLN A 34 1.95 17.17 0.64
CA GLN A 34 2.33 18.43 -0.02
C GLN A 34 1.27 18.96 -1.01
N SER A 35 0.29 18.15 -1.42
CA SER A 35 -0.73 18.58 -2.40
C SER A 35 -1.80 19.53 -1.84
N THR A 36 -1.80 19.77 -0.52
CA THR A 36 -2.86 20.51 0.17
C THR A 36 -2.33 21.62 1.10
N PRO A 37 -1.61 22.64 0.55
CA PRO A 37 -0.99 23.71 1.33
C PRO A 37 -1.99 24.59 2.10
N ASP A 38 -3.27 24.53 1.78
CA ASP A 38 -4.32 25.21 2.51
C ASP A 38 -4.67 24.50 3.84
N ARG A 39 -4.39 23.19 3.92
CA ARG A 39 -4.86 22.30 4.98
C ARG A 39 -3.74 21.69 5.80
N VAL A 40 -2.69 21.20 5.13
CA VAL A 40 -1.59 20.48 5.76
C VAL A 40 -0.39 21.40 5.89
N ARG A 41 0.33 21.25 7.00
CA ARG A 41 1.61 21.88 7.28
C ARG A 41 2.62 20.80 7.58
N ILE A 42 3.85 20.96 7.10
CA ILE A 42 4.95 20.03 7.37
C ILE A 42 6.08 20.84 7.98
N VAL A 43 6.57 20.41 9.13
CA VAL A 43 7.63 21.10 9.88
C VAL A 43 8.68 20.10 10.34
N ALA A 44 9.93 20.56 10.41
CA ALA A 44 10.90 19.95 11.29
C ALA A 44 10.80 20.64 12.65
N ALA A 45 10.72 19.88 13.73
CA ALA A 45 10.50 20.40 15.06
C ALA A 45 11.06 19.48 16.14
N THR A 46 11.44 20.06 17.29
CA THR A 46 11.90 19.32 18.46
C THR A 46 10.74 19.09 19.43
N ALA A 47 10.58 17.86 19.91
CA ALA A 47 9.58 17.52 20.92
C ALA A 47 9.93 18.17 22.28
N GLY A 48 8.96 18.82 22.91
CA GLY A 48 9.14 19.61 24.12
C GLY A 48 8.63 18.92 25.40
N ASP A 49 9.23 19.32 26.52
CA ASP A 49 9.07 18.72 27.85
C ASP A 49 7.68 18.93 28.48
N ASN A 50 6.89 19.87 27.95
CA ASN A 50 5.57 20.25 28.48
C ASN A 50 4.41 19.57 27.73
N SER A 51 4.63 18.36 27.21
CA SER A 51 3.59 17.60 26.51
C SER A 51 2.52 17.11 27.50
N THR A 52 1.23 17.25 27.16
CA THR A 52 0.11 16.77 27.98
C THR A 52 -0.41 15.44 27.42
N PRO A 53 -1.10 14.59 28.21
CA PRO A 53 -1.57 13.30 27.71
C PRO A 53 -2.38 13.40 26.40
N GLY A 54 -1.85 12.84 25.32
CA GLY A 54 -2.45 12.87 23.97
C GLY A 54 -2.15 14.13 23.15
N GLN A 55 -1.27 15.01 23.65
CA GLN A 55 -0.81 16.22 22.94
C GLN A 55 0.70 16.40 23.11
N ILE A 56 1.39 16.61 22.00
CA ILE A 56 2.84 16.82 22.00
C ILE A 56 3.12 18.29 21.67
N LEU A 57 3.90 18.94 22.53
CA LEU A 57 4.42 20.27 22.25
C LEU A 57 5.64 20.18 21.34
N PHE A 58 5.63 20.86 20.21
CA PHE A 58 6.74 20.94 19.27
C PHE A 58 7.25 22.36 19.14
N LYS A 59 8.57 22.52 19.18
CA LYS A 59 9.28 23.77 18.82
C LYS A 59 9.78 23.65 17.39
N VAL A 60 9.22 24.44 16.48
CA VAL A 60 9.51 24.39 15.05
C VAL A 60 10.90 24.96 14.78
N SER A 61 11.77 24.14 14.20
CA SER A 61 13.10 24.55 13.73
C SER A 61 13.06 24.95 12.26
N GLU A 62 12.24 24.27 11.45
CA GLU A 62 12.16 24.50 10.01
C GLU A 62 10.72 24.31 9.49
N ARG A 63 10.32 25.14 8.53
CA ARG A 63 9.03 25.06 7.85
C ARG A 63 9.23 24.43 6.49
N LEU A 64 9.03 23.12 6.41
CA LEU A 64 9.20 22.35 5.18
C LEU A 64 8.03 22.57 4.22
N PHE A 65 6.82 22.79 4.73
CA PHE A 65 5.66 23.04 3.88
C PHE A 65 4.56 23.84 4.58
N GLY A 66 4.17 24.97 3.97
CA GLY A 66 3.14 25.87 4.48
C GLY A 66 3.53 26.67 5.73
N GLU A 67 2.70 27.65 6.10
CA GLU A 67 2.96 28.52 7.25
C GLU A 67 2.62 27.85 8.58
N SER A 68 3.57 27.88 9.53
CA SER A 68 3.43 27.35 10.89
C SER A 68 3.91 28.39 11.92
N PRO A 69 3.30 28.48 13.12
CA PRO A 69 3.89 29.23 14.22
C PRO A 69 5.14 28.52 14.75
N ASP A 70 5.94 29.22 15.56
CA ASP A 70 7.22 28.71 16.10
C ASP A 70 7.04 27.60 17.14
N VAL A 71 5.88 27.57 17.81
CA VAL A 71 5.52 26.55 18.79
C VAL A 71 4.10 26.06 18.50
N ILE A 72 3.92 24.75 18.45
CA ILE A 72 2.63 24.09 18.19
C ILE A 72 2.41 22.97 19.19
N GLU A 73 1.20 22.86 19.72
CA GLU A 73 0.76 21.71 20.51
C GLU A 73 -0.14 20.86 19.63
N LEU A 74 0.25 19.63 19.36
CA LEU A 74 -0.40 18.77 18.38
C LEU A 74 -1.00 17.54 19.04
N ARG A 75 -2.28 17.30 18.77
CA ARG A 75 -2.94 16.05 19.17
C ARG A 75 -2.45 14.86 18.36
N THR A 76 -2.29 13.72 19.03
CA THR A 76 -1.98 12.42 18.41
C THR A 76 -2.63 11.27 19.18
N ASP A 77 -2.58 10.05 18.65
CA ASP A 77 -3.01 8.84 19.38
C ASP A 77 -2.01 8.44 20.49
N ALA A 78 -2.46 7.54 21.37
CA ALA A 78 -1.70 7.16 22.56
C ALA A 78 -0.41 6.39 22.25
N GLU A 79 -0.37 5.62 21.16
CA GLU A 79 0.80 4.85 20.75
C GLU A 79 1.89 5.80 20.26
N SER A 80 1.55 6.66 19.30
CA SER A 80 2.48 7.66 18.78
C SER A 80 2.91 8.68 19.85
N HIS A 81 2.04 9.01 20.81
CA HIS A 81 2.44 9.82 21.96
C HIS A 81 3.48 9.13 22.84
N ALA A 82 3.36 7.82 23.05
CA ALA A 82 4.30 7.05 23.87
C ALA A 82 5.67 6.88 23.21
N ASP A 83 5.71 6.88 21.88
CA ASP A 83 6.94 6.71 21.08
C ASP A 83 7.74 8.01 20.89
N VAL A 84 7.21 9.17 21.31
CA VAL A 84 7.94 10.44 21.23
C VAL A 84 8.91 10.60 22.39
N GLU A 85 10.18 10.80 22.04
CA GLU A 85 11.26 11.13 22.95
C GLU A 85 11.41 12.66 23.02
N ILE A 86 11.32 13.19 24.24
CA ILE A 86 11.49 14.63 24.50
C ILE A 86 12.91 15.06 24.12
N GLY A 87 13.03 16.21 23.47
CA GLY A 87 14.31 16.78 23.02
C GLY A 87 14.79 16.25 21.66
N GLU A 88 14.17 15.19 21.14
CA GLU A 88 14.52 14.65 19.83
C GLU A 88 13.86 15.44 18.68
N PRO A 89 14.52 15.52 17.51
CA PRO A 89 13.98 16.17 16.33
C PRO A 89 13.07 15.24 15.53
N TYR A 90 11.98 15.81 15.00
CA TYR A 90 10.95 15.12 14.24
C TYR A 90 10.54 15.91 13.00
N ILE A 91 10.15 15.20 11.95
CA ILE A 91 9.34 15.75 10.85
C ILE A 91 7.87 15.41 11.14
N VAL A 92 7.03 16.44 11.16
CA VAL A 92 5.62 16.31 11.53
C VAL A 92 4.74 16.97 10.47
N ALA A 93 3.79 16.20 9.93
CA ALA A 93 2.71 16.75 9.12
C ALA A 93 1.43 16.88 9.95
N TRP A 94 0.83 18.07 9.96
CA TRP A 94 -0.29 18.40 10.85
C TRP A 94 -1.30 19.34 10.19
N SER A 95 -2.49 19.44 10.78
CA SER A 95 -3.58 20.27 10.24
C SER A 95 -4.45 20.87 11.36
N TYR A 96 -4.97 22.08 11.11
CA TYR A 96 -6.08 22.67 11.88
C TYR A 96 -7.45 22.23 11.38
N MET A 97 -7.51 21.45 10.29
CA MET A 97 -8.75 21.05 9.65
C MET A 97 -9.03 19.57 9.86
N ARG A 98 -10.31 19.23 9.92
CA ARG A 98 -10.78 17.84 9.87
C ARG A 98 -11.77 17.66 8.73
N ARG A 99 -11.92 16.42 8.29
CA ARG A 99 -12.92 16.07 7.27
C ARG A 99 -14.32 16.31 7.82
N ASN A 100 -15.10 17.14 7.13
CA ASN A 100 -16.50 17.36 7.45
C ASN A 100 -17.31 16.15 6.95
N ARG A 101 -17.92 15.40 7.86
CA ARG A 101 -18.71 14.20 7.51
C ARG A 101 -20.04 14.52 6.83
N ALA A 102 -20.56 15.73 7.03
CA ALA A 102 -21.82 16.19 6.44
C ALA A 102 -21.66 16.68 4.99
N VAL A 103 -20.44 17.06 4.58
CA VAL A 103 -20.16 17.59 3.23
C VAL A 103 -19.16 16.71 2.51
N LYS A 104 -19.54 16.12 1.37
CA LYS A 104 -18.63 15.28 0.59
C LYS A 104 -17.42 16.09 0.11
N GLY A 105 -16.23 15.72 0.56
CA GLY A 105 -14.98 16.46 0.26
C GLY A 105 -14.82 17.76 1.04
N GLY A 106 -15.76 18.09 1.93
CA GLY A 106 -15.69 19.27 2.76
C GLY A 106 -14.69 19.10 3.90
N TRP A 107 -14.06 20.22 4.26
CA TRP A 107 -13.16 20.34 5.40
C TRP A 107 -13.68 21.45 6.29
N GLU A 108 -13.55 21.27 7.59
CA GLU A 108 -13.91 22.27 8.59
C GLU A 108 -12.77 22.44 9.59
N LYS A 109 -12.71 23.60 10.25
CA LYS A 109 -11.78 23.80 11.36
C LYS A 109 -12.05 22.77 12.44
N ASN A 110 -11.01 22.09 12.90
CA ASN A 110 -11.12 21.11 13.97
C ASN A 110 -11.47 21.84 15.28
N PRO A 111 -12.65 21.59 15.88
CA PRO A 111 -13.03 22.23 17.14
C PRO A 111 -12.10 21.86 18.29
N ASP A 112 -11.43 20.72 18.19
CA ASP A 112 -10.55 20.23 19.25
C ASP A 112 -9.09 20.67 19.08
N GLY A 113 -8.81 21.57 18.14
CA GLY A 113 -7.47 22.08 17.87
C GLY A 113 -6.69 21.28 16.82
N PRO A 114 -5.42 21.66 16.57
CA PRO A 114 -4.57 21.03 15.58
C PRO A 114 -4.22 19.58 15.96
N SER A 115 -4.07 18.75 14.94
CA SER A 115 -3.73 17.34 15.09
C SER A 115 -2.72 16.89 14.04
N ILE A 116 -1.92 15.89 14.38
CA ILE A 116 -1.06 15.20 13.42
C ILE A 116 -1.95 14.52 12.37
N VAL A 117 -1.57 14.65 11.10
CA VAL A 117 -2.31 14.06 9.99
C VAL A 117 -1.99 12.57 9.92
N THR A 118 -3.01 11.74 9.69
CA THR A 118 -2.83 10.33 9.42
C THR A 118 -2.56 10.12 7.93
N ILE A 119 -1.56 9.31 7.58
CA ILE A 119 -1.28 8.96 6.20
C ILE A 119 -2.36 8.02 5.68
N MET A 120 -2.97 8.40 4.56
CA MET A 120 -3.96 7.58 3.90
C MET A 120 -3.36 6.27 3.41
N GLY A 121 -4.04 5.15 3.67
CA GLY A 121 -3.58 3.81 3.29
C GLY A 121 -2.64 3.12 4.28
N LEU A 122 -1.86 3.90 5.05
CA LEU A 122 -1.02 3.36 6.13
C LEU A 122 -1.71 3.40 7.49
N GLY A 123 -2.56 4.40 7.75
CA GLY A 123 -3.27 4.54 9.03
C GLY A 123 -2.38 5.02 10.18
N SER A 124 -1.08 5.22 9.95
CA SER A 124 -0.13 5.77 10.91
C SER A 124 -0.11 7.31 10.87
N PRO A 125 0.16 7.98 12.01
CA PRO A 125 0.41 9.41 12.02
C PRO A 125 1.67 9.78 11.23
N ALA A 126 1.61 10.94 10.57
CA ALA A 126 2.73 11.55 9.86
C ALA A 126 3.69 12.23 10.85
N LEU A 127 4.32 11.42 11.69
CA LEU A 127 5.26 11.79 12.72
C LEU A 127 6.48 10.87 12.59
N PHE A 128 7.62 11.45 12.23
CA PHE A 128 8.83 10.69 11.91
C PHE A 128 10.03 11.28 12.62
N ARG A 129 10.89 10.45 13.19
CA ARG A 129 12.17 10.94 13.73
C ARG A 129 12.99 11.56 12.60
N GLN A 130 13.48 12.77 12.80
CA GLN A 130 14.14 13.53 11.74
C GLN A 130 15.46 12.85 11.33
N THR A 131 15.71 12.85 10.03
CA THR A 131 16.94 12.37 9.40
C THR A 131 17.25 13.26 8.20
N GLU A 132 18.49 13.23 7.71
CA GLU A 132 18.86 13.97 6.50
C GLU A 132 18.04 13.50 5.29
N GLU A 133 17.82 12.19 5.15
CA GLU A 133 17.07 11.63 4.01
C GLU A 133 15.58 11.98 4.08
N LEU A 134 14.95 11.97 5.26
CA LEU A 134 13.56 12.44 5.38
C LEU A 134 13.46 13.95 5.19
N SER A 135 14.40 14.73 5.72
CA SER A 135 14.44 16.18 5.47
C SER A 135 14.56 16.49 3.99
N PHE A 136 15.39 15.73 3.27
CA PHE A 136 15.50 15.82 1.82
C PHE A 136 14.18 15.48 1.12
N LEU A 137 13.56 14.33 1.43
CA LEU A 137 12.31 13.89 0.82
C LEU A 137 11.15 14.87 1.06
N PHE A 138 11.08 15.48 2.24
CA PHE A 138 10.03 16.45 2.58
C PHE A 138 10.35 17.89 2.16
N SER A 139 11.54 18.17 1.63
CA SER A 139 11.90 19.51 1.18
C SER A 139 11.04 19.97 -0.02
N PRO A 140 10.66 21.25 -0.09
CA PRO A 140 9.85 21.78 -1.18
C PRO A 140 10.42 21.49 -2.56
N GLY A 141 9.60 20.91 -3.44
CA GLY A 141 9.96 20.66 -4.84
C GLY A 141 10.85 19.44 -5.05
N THR A 142 11.37 18.80 -3.99
CA THR A 142 12.21 17.60 -4.13
C THR A 142 11.47 16.50 -4.86
N ILE A 143 10.26 16.15 -4.41
CA ILE A 143 9.47 15.00 -4.92
C ILE A 143 9.10 15.15 -6.39
N ASP A 144 8.87 16.38 -6.85
CA ASP A 144 8.45 16.70 -8.21
C ASP A 144 9.62 16.84 -9.20
N ASP A 145 10.87 16.93 -8.71
CA ASP A 145 12.05 17.15 -9.56
C ASP A 145 12.56 15.85 -10.20
N PRO A 146 12.48 15.68 -11.54
CA PRO A 146 12.99 14.51 -12.22
C PRO A 146 14.51 14.34 -12.11
N ALA A 147 15.27 15.42 -11.88
CA ALA A 147 16.73 15.36 -11.74
C ALA A 147 17.15 14.70 -10.42
N LEU A 148 16.26 14.68 -9.42
CA LEU A 148 16.54 14.16 -8.08
C LEU A 148 16.06 12.72 -7.87
N LYS A 149 15.49 12.04 -8.88
CA LYS A 149 14.93 10.68 -8.72
C LYS A 149 15.91 9.66 -8.15
N ALA A 150 17.18 9.76 -8.52
CA ALA A 150 18.23 8.87 -8.01
C ALA A 150 18.42 9.06 -6.49
N GLU A 151 18.51 10.31 -6.05
CA GLU A 151 18.67 10.69 -4.65
C GLU A 151 17.38 10.40 -3.85
N GLN A 152 16.20 10.60 -4.45
CA GLN A 152 14.90 10.21 -3.88
C GLN A 152 14.87 8.70 -3.61
N LEU A 153 15.26 7.89 -4.58
CA LEU A 153 15.29 6.44 -4.43
C LEU A 153 16.30 6.01 -3.35
N ASP A 154 17.49 6.61 -3.33
CA ASP A 154 18.50 6.33 -2.30
C ASP A 154 17.99 6.70 -0.89
N ALA A 155 17.34 7.85 -0.76
CA ALA A 155 16.71 8.29 0.49
C ALA A 155 15.60 7.32 0.95
N LEU A 156 14.74 6.85 0.04
CA LEU A 156 13.69 5.88 0.35
C LEU A 156 14.26 4.54 0.81
N LEU A 157 15.26 3.99 0.09
CA LEU A 157 15.92 2.73 0.46
C LEU A 157 16.60 2.84 1.83
N ALA A 158 17.26 3.97 2.11
CA ALA A 158 17.86 4.25 3.41
C ALA A 158 16.80 4.26 4.53
N GLN A 159 15.65 4.89 4.31
CA GLN A 159 14.56 4.91 5.29
C GLN A 159 13.94 3.53 5.53
N MET A 160 13.85 2.68 4.50
CA MET A 160 13.35 1.31 4.67
C MET A 160 14.26 0.45 5.56
N ALA A 161 15.58 0.68 5.47
CA ALA A 161 16.58 -0.07 6.25
C ALA A 161 16.60 0.28 7.74
N ARG A 162 15.96 1.40 8.15
CA ARG A 162 15.95 1.86 9.53
C ARG A 162 15.12 0.95 10.42
N ASN A 163 15.46 0.91 11.71
CA ASN A 163 14.64 0.28 12.75
C ASN A 163 13.53 1.23 13.24
N ASP A 164 12.77 1.79 12.31
CA ASP A 164 11.64 2.69 12.56
C ASP A 164 10.48 2.24 11.68
N ALA A 165 9.42 1.70 12.29
CA ALA A 165 8.30 1.13 11.56
C ALA A 165 7.49 2.20 10.80
N HIS A 166 7.42 3.43 11.32
CA HIS A 166 6.70 4.53 10.69
C HIS A 166 7.45 5.02 9.46
N ALA A 167 8.75 5.28 9.60
CA ALA A 167 9.59 5.70 8.47
C ALA A 167 9.67 4.62 7.38
N ARG A 168 9.79 3.35 7.77
CA ARG A 168 9.76 2.22 6.83
C ARG A 168 8.43 2.11 6.11
N GLY A 169 7.31 2.23 6.82
CA GLY A 169 5.97 2.19 6.22
C GLY A 169 5.75 3.32 5.21
N LEU A 170 6.17 4.54 5.56
CA LEU A 170 6.16 5.70 4.65
C LEU A 170 6.97 5.40 3.38
N ALA A 171 8.24 5.00 3.54
CA ALA A 171 9.13 4.80 2.40
C ALA A 171 8.63 3.70 1.46
N VAL A 172 8.13 2.57 2.01
CA VAL A 172 7.58 1.47 1.21
C VAL A 172 6.33 1.92 0.44
N ALA A 173 5.42 2.65 1.07
CA ALA A 173 4.22 3.15 0.40
C ALA A 173 4.54 4.20 -0.67
N GLU A 174 5.51 5.09 -0.39
CA GLU A 174 6.01 6.07 -1.35
C GLU A 174 6.60 5.36 -2.57
N LEU A 175 7.53 4.41 -2.38
CA LEU A 175 8.13 3.66 -3.49
C LEU A 175 7.08 2.90 -4.31
N TYR A 176 6.10 2.28 -3.67
CA TYR A 176 5.03 1.56 -4.35
C TYR A 176 4.17 2.47 -5.26
N LEU A 177 3.91 3.70 -4.83
CA LEU A 177 3.04 4.63 -5.55
C LEU A 177 3.79 5.53 -6.53
N ARG A 178 5.13 5.60 -6.40
CA ARG A 178 6.05 6.28 -7.32
C ARG A 178 6.56 5.32 -8.40
N GLU A 179 5.67 4.91 -9.29
CA GLU A 179 5.99 4.01 -10.43
C GLU A 179 7.13 4.57 -11.31
N ASP A 180 7.28 5.90 -11.34
CA ASP A 180 8.30 6.62 -12.11
C ASP A 180 9.74 6.44 -11.56
N LEU A 181 9.90 5.87 -10.36
CA LEU A 181 11.20 5.54 -9.77
C LEU A 181 11.71 4.16 -10.21
N ALA A 182 10.85 3.29 -10.75
CA ALA A 182 11.23 1.93 -11.15
C ALA A 182 12.37 1.93 -12.18
N GLU A 183 12.35 2.86 -13.13
CA GLU A 183 13.38 3.02 -14.17
C GLU A 183 14.72 3.57 -13.64
N THR A 184 14.75 4.05 -12.38
CA THR A 184 15.95 4.65 -11.75
C THR A 184 16.82 3.61 -11.03
N PHE A 185 16.35 2.36 -10.96
CA PHE A 185 17.09 1.28 -10.33
C PHE A 185 18.37 0.92 -11.09
N SER A 186 19.47 0.86 -10.34
CA SER A 186 20.74 0.27 -10.78
C SER A 186 20.95 -1.09 -10.11
N PRO A 187 21.93 -1.90 -10.55
CA PRO A 187 22.28 -3.15 -9.87
C PRO A 187 22.57 -2.99 -8.37
N GLU A 188 23.21 -1.88 -7.98
CA GLU A 188 23.51 -1.58 -6.58
C GLU A 188 22.23 -1.32 -5.77
N ARG A 189 21.30 -0.54 -6.31
CA ARG A 189 20.00 -0.26 -5.66
C ARG A 189 19.10 -1.49 -5.60
N ALA A 190 19.14 -2.33 -6.63
CA ALA A 190 18.44 -3.61 -6.63
C ALA A 190 19.02 -4.56 -5.57
N ALA A 191 20.34 -4.56 -5.36
CA ALA A 191 20.98 -5.31 -4.29
C ALA A 191 20.61 -4.77 -2.89
N GLN A 192 20.50 -3.45 -2.72
CA GLN A 192 19.98 -2.84 -1.50
C GLN A 192 18.53 -3.26 -1.24
N LEU A 193 17.66 -3.16 -2.25
CA LEU A 193 16.28 -3.61 -2.18
C LEU A 193 16.20 -5.09 -1.77
N LYS A 194 17.00 -5.96 -2.38
CA LYS A 194 17.11 -7.38 -1.99
C LYS A 194 17.47 -7.54 -0.52
N SER A 195 18.47 -6.82 -0.03
CA SER A 195 18.91 -6.92 1.37
C SER A 195 17.81 -6.50 2.36
N LEU A 196 16.87 -5.63 1.96
CA LEU A 196 15.72 -5.27 2.78
C LEU A 196 14.78 -6.47 2.98
N PHE A 197 14.59 -7.32 1.97
CA PHE A 197 13.81 -8.56 2.09
C PHE A 197 14.46 -9.57 3.06
N GLU A 198 15.79 -9.63 3.08
CA GLU A 198 16.54 -10.58 3.91
C GLU A 198 16.68 -10.14 5.37
N SER A 199 16.76 -8.82 5.61
CA SER A 199 17.13 -8.25 6.91
C SER A 199 15.98 -7.69 7.74
N SER A 200 14.87 -7.30 7.10
CA SER A 200 13.84 -6.51 7.78
C SER A 200 12.71 -7.37 8.34
N ALA A 201 12.45 -7.21 9.64
CA ALA A 201 11.17 -7.59 10.24
C ALA A 201 10.08 -6.62 9.78
N MET A 202 9.66 -6.75 8.51
CA MET A 202 8.53 -6.01 7.96
C MET A 202 7.21 -6.66 8.37
N THR A 203 6.18 -5.85 8.56
CA THR A 203 4.81 -6.37 8.69
C THR A 203 4.39 -7.01 7.36
N PRO A 204 3.45 -7.98 7.36
CA PRO A 204 2.96 -8.56 6.11
C PRO A 204 2.41 -7.53 5.12
N GLN A 205 1.86 -6.42 5.61
CA GLN A 205 1.39 -5.31 4.78
C GLN A 205 2.53 -4.59 4.09
N HIS A 206 3.60 -4.22 4.81
CA HIS A 206 4.76 -3.55 4.21
C HIS A 206 5.46 -4.47 3.20
N LEU A 207 5.61 -5.75 3.54
CA LEU A 207 6.22 -6.71 2.62
C LEU A 207 5.37 -6.90 1.35
N GLU A 208 4.04 -6.87 1.46
CA GLU A 208 3.13 -6.95 0.32
C GLU A 208 3.30 -5.77 -0.65
N LEU A 209 3.40 -4.55 -0.12
CA LEU A 209 3.65 -3.35 -0.91
C LEU A 209 5.05 -3.37 -1.54
N LEU A 210 6.06 -3.81 -0.79
CA LEU A 210 7.43 -3.89 -1.27
C LEU A 210 7.58 -4.88 -2.42
N ILE A 211 6.89 -6.03 -2.37
CA ILE A 211 6.85 -6.99 -3.48
C ILE A 211 6.27 -6.33 -4.73
N ARG A 212 5.17 -5.57 -4.60
CA ARG A 212 4.57 -4.88 -5.74
C ARG A 212 5.53 -3.87 -6.34
N ALA A 213 6.18 -3.06 -5.50
CA ALA A 213 7.20 -2.14 -5.97
C ALA A 213 8.34 -2.87 -6.70
N ALA A 214 8.82 -3.99 -6.15
CA ALA A 214 9.90 -4.78 -6.75
C ALA A 214 9.52 -5.44 -8.10
N LEU A 215 8.23 -5.72 -8.33
CA LEU A 215 7.73 -6.27 -9.60
C LEU A 215 7.68 -5.22 -10.72
N GLU A 216 7.67 -3.93 -10.40
CA GLU A 216 7.73 -2.85 -11.40
C GLU A 216 9.19 -2.53 -11.82
N VAL A 217 10.18 -2.92 -11.02
CA VAL A 217 11.61 -2.77 -11.34
C VAL A 217 11.98 -3.68 -12.52
N PRO A 218 12.88 -3.26 -13.43
CA PRO A 218 13.32 -4.11 -14.54
C PRO A 218 13.72 -5.53 -14.10
N GLY A 219 13.07 -6.53 -14.69
CA GLY A 219 13.18 -7.94 -14.27
C GLY A 219 14.60 -8.51 -14.33
N GLU A 220 15.47 -7.97 -15.20
CA GLU A 220 16.89 -8.33 -15.25
C GLU A 220 17.62 -8.06 -13.92
N LEU A 221 17.13 -7.11 -13.12
CA LEU A 221 17.67 -6.73 -11.82
C LEU A 221 17.01 -7.51 -10.66
N THR A 222 15.75 -7.94 -10.81
CA THR A 222 14.94 -8.45 -9.70
C THR A 222 14.54 -9.92 -9.83
N ASP A 223 14.17 -10.40 -11.01
CA ASP A 223 13.60 -11.75 -11.22
C ASP A 223 14.40 -12.88 -10.56
N PRO A 224 15.75 -12.93 -10.66
CA PRO A 224 16.51 -14.06 -10.13
C PRO A 224 16.33 -14.27 -8.63
N TRP A 225 16.29 -13.19 -7.84
CA TRP A 225 16.14 -13.27 -6.39
C TRP A 225 14.70 -13.08 -5.92
N LEU A 226 13.91 -12.28 -6.63
CA LEU A 226 12.53 -12.00 -6.26
C LEU A 226 11.70 -13.29 -6.33
N ALA A 227 11.84 -14.09 -7.38
CA ALA A 227 11.14 -15.38 -7.48
C ALA A 227 11.45 -16.32 -6.29
N GLU A 228 12.69 -16.31 -5.78
CA GLU A 228 13.06 -17.07 -4.58
C GLU A 228 12.36 -16.56 -3.32
N GLU A 229 12.31 -15.25 -3.12
CA GLU A 229 11.60 -14.64 -1.99
C GLU A 229 10.09 -14.91 -2.04
N LEU A 230 9.47 -14.84 -3.23
CA LEU A 230 8.04 -15.16 -3.39
C LEU A 230 7.76 -16.63 -3.05
N ARG A 231 8.64 -17.56 -3.44
CA ARG A 231 8.55 -18.97 -3.04
C ARG A 231 8.66 -19.11 -1.52
N ARG A 232 9.63 -18.45 -0.89
CA ARG A 232 9.85 -18.48 0.56
C ARG A 232 8.60 -18.03 1.32
N ILE A 233 7.98 -16.93 0.90
CA ILE A 233 6.74 -16.41 1.49
C ILE A 233 5.60 -17.44 1.41
N ILE A 234 5.41 -18.05 0.24
CA ILE A 234 4.37 -19.07 0.05
C ILE A 234 4.62 -20.29 0.96
N ILE A 235 5.87 -20.76 1.02
CA ILE A 235 6.27 -21.90 1.87
C ILE A 235 6.06 -21.59 3.34
N GLN A 236 6.49 -20.41 3.80
CA GLN A 236 6.43 -20.01 5.20
C GLN A 236 4.99 -19.92 5.73
N HIS A 237 4.07 -19.38 4.94
CA HIS A 237 2.68 -19.14 5.39
C HIS A 237 1.72 -20.29 5.05
N GLY A 238 2.08 -21.20 4.15
CA GLY A 238 1.27 -22.38 3.83
C GLY A 238 -0.09 -22.02 3.22
N THR A 239 -1.16 -22.71 3.64
CA THR A 239 -2.51 -22.63 3.03
C THR A 239 -3.63 -22.24 3.99
N GLN A 240 -3.37 -22.27 5.30
CA GLN A 240 -4.33 -21.98 6.35
C GLN A 240 -3.97 -20.65 7.01
N TYR A 241 -4.82 -19.65 6.80
CA TYR A 241 -4.56 -18.30 7.27
C TYR A 241 -5.58 -17.84 8.30
N ASP A 242 -5.15 -16.97 9.20
CA ASP A 242 -6.06 -16.03 9.85
C ASP A 242 -6.56 -15.01 8.81
N LEU A 243 -7.85 -15.06 8.50
CA LEU A 243 -8.48 -14.21 7.50
C LEU A 243 -8.66 -12.77 7.96
N ALA A 244 -8.48 -12.48 9.25
CA ALA A 244 -8.45 -11.11 9.79
C ALA A 244 -7.06 -10.46 9.64
N SER A 245 -6.02 -11.23 9.32
CA SER A 245 -4.66 -10.74 9.14
C SER A 245 -4.39 -10.28 7.69
N PHE A 246 -3.23 -9.64 7.48
CA PHE A 246 -2.73 -9.29 6.13
C PHE A 246 -2.02 -10.44 5.41
N VAL A 247 -1.81 -11.59 6.06
CA VAL A 247 -1.09 -12.74 5.47
C VAL A 247 -1.74 -13.24 4.17
N PRO A 248 -3.08 -13.40 4.06
CA PRO A 248 -3.67 -13.81 2.78
C PRO A 248 -3.41 -12.83 1.64
N ALA A 249 -3.33 -11.53 1.93
CA ALA A 249 -3.02 -10.51 0.93
C ALA A 249 -1.58 -10.64 0.45
N LEU A 250 -0.63 -10.82 1.40
CA LEU A 250 0.77 -11.06 1.11
C LEU A 250 0.97 -12.32 0.24
N VAL A 251 0.41 -13.46 0.64
CA VAL A 251 0.58 -14.72 -0.13
C VAL A 251 -0.09 -14.63 -1.51
N ARG A 252 -1.24 -13.96 -1.61
CA ARG A 252 -1.88 -13.69 -2.90
C ARG A 252 -0.97 -12.86 -3.82
N THR A 253 -0.31 -11.83 -3.27
CA THR A 253 0.63 -11.00 -4.02
C THR A 253 1.89 -11.78 -4.40
N ALA A 254 2.39 -12.65 -3.52
CA ALA A 254 3.50 -13.55 -3.85
C ALA A 254 3.16 -14.50 -5.01
N ALA A 255 1.98 -15.12 -4.98
CA ALA A 255 1.51 -15.97 -6.06
C ALA A 255 1.36 -15.19 -7.39
N ARG A 256 0.87 -13.95 -7.34
CA ARG A 256 0.82 -13.07 -8.53
C ARG A 256 2.21 -12.68 -9.03
N GLY A 257 3.17 -12.44 -8.15
CA GLY A 257 4.55 -12.18 -8.56
C GLY A 257 5.13 -13.36 -9.34
N LEU A 258 4.86 -14.59 -8.91
CA LEU A 258 5.27 -15.80 -9.65
C LEU A 258 4.57 -15.96 -11.01
N GLN A 259 3.48 -15.23 -11.28
CA GLN A 259 2.92 -15.15 -12.64
C GLN A 259 3.88 -14.45 -13.60
N GLN A 260 4.67 -13.47 -13.12
CA GLN A 260 5.61 -12.68 -13.91
C GLN A 260 7.02 -13.30 -13.89
N THR A 261 7.48 -13.73 -12.70
CA THR A 261 8.87 -14.15 -12.48
C THR A 261 9.04 -15.67 -12.33
N GLY A 262 7.94 -16.41 -12.26
CA GLY A 262 7.93 -17.85 -12.03
C GLY A 262 8.27 -18.68 -13.27
N SER A 263 8.49 -19.97 -13.02
CA SER A 263 8.84 -20.97 -14.04
C SER A 263 8.00 -22.24 -13.88
N ALA A 264 8.14 -23.19 -14.81
CA ALA A 264 7.47 -24.49 -14.71
C ALA A 264 7.75 -25.24 -13.39
N GLY A 265 8.90 -24.98 -12.74
CA GLY A 265 9.22 -25.54 -11.43
C GLY A 265 8.27 -25.08 -10.30
N ASP A 266 7.56 -23.96 -10.49
CA ASP A 266 6.70 -23.35 -9.48
C ASP A 266 5.28 -23.94 -9.46
N ILE A 267 4.89 -24.70 -10.49
CA ILE A 267 3.56 -25.32 -10.58
C ILE A 267 3.25 -26.20 -9.36
N GLY A 268 4.25 -26.95 -8.87
CA GLY A 268 4.08 -27.79 -7.69
C GLY A 268 3.76 -26.99 -6.43
N LEU A 269 4.47 -25.88 -6.22
CA LEU A 269 4.24 -24.97 -5.10
C LEU A 269 2.87 -24.28 -5.19
N LEU A 270 2.54 -23.74 -6.37
CA LEU A 270 1.26 -23.07 -6.63
C LEU A 270 0.06 -24.03 -6.50
N THR A 271 0.25 -25.32 -6.78
CA THR A 271 -0.79 -26.35 -6.59
C THR A 271 -1.22 -26.45 -5.12
N LEU A 272 -0.30 -26.25 -4.15
CA LEU A 272 -0.65 -26.29 -2.73
C LEU A 272 -1.66 -25.19 -2.37
N LEU A 273 -1.54 -24.02 -2.98
CA LEU A 273 -2.40 -22.87 -2.72
C LEU A 273 -3.85 -23.06 -3.21
N LEU A 274 -4.12 -24.06 -4.06
CA LEU A 274 -5.50 -24.42 -4.45
C LEU A 274 -6.34 -24.94 -3.28
N TYR A 275 -5.69 -25.40 -2.21
CA TYR A 275 -6.33 -25.90 -0.99
C TYR A 275 -6.43 -24.82 0.10
N SER A 276 -6.16 -23.56 -0.24
CA SER A 276 -6.21 -22.46 0.71
C SER A 276 -7.63 -22.21 1.24
N ASN A 277 -7.71 -21.83 2.52
CA ASN A 277 -8.93 -21.30 3.13
C ASN A 277 -9.31 -19.88 2.66
N ASN A 278 -8.44 -19.22 1.87
CA ASN A 278 -8.72 -17.96 1.21
C ASN A 278 -8.93 -18.17 -0.32
N PRO A 279 -10.14 -17.91 -0.85
CA PRO A 279 -10.41 -18.11 -2.28
C PRO A 279 -9.61 -17.16 -3.18
N GLY A 280 -9.22 -15.98 -2.69
CA GLY A 280 -8.40 -15.03 -3.43
C GLY A 280 -6.98 -15.53 -3.67
N VAL A 281 -6.42 -16.29 -2.72
CA VAL A 281 -5.10 -16.92 -2.86
C VAL A 281 -5.16 -18.04 -3.89
N ALA A 282 -6.17 -18.92 -3.82
CA ALA A 282 -6.33 -19.98 -4.82
C ALA A 282 -6.54 -19.44 -6.25
N LYS A 283 -7.29 -18.33 -6.39
CA LYS A 283 -7.46 -17.61 -7.66
C LYS A 283 -6.12 -17.11 -8.22
N ALA A 284 -5.32 -16.44 -7.38
CA ALA A 284 -4.01 -15.95 -7.78
C ALA A 284 -3.07 -17.09 -8.19
N ALA A 285 -3.04 -18.18 -7.41
CA ALA A 285 -2.22 -19.34 -7.73
C ALA A 285 -2.63 -20.01 -9.05
N THR A 286 -3.94 -20.11 -9.30
CA THR A 286 -4.46 -20.67 -10.55
C THR A 286 -4.12 -19.76 -11.74
N ALA A 287 -4.24 -18.44 -11.59
CA ALA A 287 -3.84 -17.47 -12.63
C ALA A 287 -2.33 -17.53 -12.93
N ALA A 288 -1.50 -17.64 -11.89
CA ALA A 288 -0.06 -17.82 -12.04
C ALA A 288 0.30 -19.12 -12.77
N MET A 289 -0.28 -20.25 -12.35
CA MET A 289 -0.10 -21.52 -13.06
C MET A 289 -0.58 -21.42 -14.51
N ASN A 290 -1.70 -20.76 -14.77
CA ASN A 290 -2.24 -20.63 -16.12
C ASN A 290 -1.34 -19.78 -17.03
N ALA A 291 -0.60 -18.80 -16.49
CA ALA A 291 0.38 -18.05 -17.27
C ALA A 291 1.64 -18.88 -17.59
N ILE A 292 2.04 -19.76 -16.67
CA ILE A 292 3.23 -20.62 -16.82
C ILE A 292 2.93 -21.83 -17.72
N ASP A 293 1.86 -22.57 -17.43
CA ASP A 293 1.41 -23.77 -18.12
C ASP A 293 -0.13 -23.93 -17.96
N PRO A 294 -0.91 -23.50 -18.97
CA PRO A 294 -2.38 -23.60 -18.95
C PRO A 294 -2.92 -25.02 -18.77
N ASP A 295 -2.27 -26.01 -19.38
CA ASP A 295 -2.73 -27.40 -19.33
C ASP A 295 -2.51 -27.99 -17.94
N ALA A 296 -1.33 -27.73 -17.34
CA ALA A 296 -1.07 -28.09 -15.96
C ALA A 296 -2.03 -27.39 -15.01
N ALA A 297 -2.31 -26.09 -15.19
CA ALA A 297 -3.25 -25.34 -14.34
C ALA A 297 -4.65 -25.97 -14.35
N ALA A 298 -5.19 -26.29 -15.52
CA ALA A 298 -6.49 -26.95 -15.66
C ALA A 298 -6.50 -28.35 -15.04
N ALA A 299 -5.44 -29.14 -15.26
CA ALA A 299 -5.32 -30.47 -14.68
C ALA A 299 -5.27 -30.44 -13.15
N ARG A 300 -4.49 -29.52 -12.55
CA ARG A 300 -4.36 -29.36 -11.10
C ARG A 300 -5.66 -28.87 -10.46
N ALA A 301 -6.37 -27.94 -11.10
CA ALA A 301 -7.66 -27.47 -10.61
C ALA A 301 -8.72 -28.58 -10.59
N ARG A 302 -8.80 -29.43 -11.62
CA ARG A 302 -9.69 -30.60 -11.63
C ARG A 302 -9.34 -31.58 -10.50
N GLN A 303 -8.06 -31.91 -10.37
CA GLN A 303 -7.58 -32.80 -9.31
C GLN A 303 -7.91 -32.28 -7.91
N ALA A 304 -7.77 -30.97 -7.70
CA ALA A 304 -8.10 -30.34 -6.42
C ALA A 304 -9.60 -30.52 -6.09
N LEU A 305 -10.50 -30.28 -7.05
CA LEU A 305 -11.94 -30.43 -6.86
C LEU A 305 -12.38 -31.87 -6.55
N GLU A 306 -11.70 -32.87 -7.12
CA GLU A 306 -11.98 -34.29 -6.90
C GLU A 306 -11.65 -34.75 -5.48
N ARG A 307 -10.60 -34.22 -4.86
CA ARG A 307 -10.15 -34.63 -3.50
C ARG A 307 -11.07 -34.18 -2.36
N GLY A 308 -12.05 -33.32 -2.63
CA GLY A 308 -13.15 -33.01 -1.72
C GLY A 308 -12.83 -32.04 -0.58
N TRP A 309 -11.58 -31.98 -0.10
CA TRP A 309 -11.15 -31.20 1.07
C TRP A 309 -10.72 -29.78 0.68
N ILE A 310 -11.66 -28.99 0.18
CA ILE A 310 -11.47 -27.58 -0.19
C ILE A 310 -12.61 -26.76 0.38
N HIS A 311 -12.29 -25.58 0.95
CA HIS A 311 -13.29 -24.62 1.40
C HIS A 311 -14.30 -24.27 0.30
N SER A 312 -15.57 -24.08 0.66
CA SER A 312 -16.68 -23.88 -0.29
C SER A 312 -16.43 -22.74 -1.27
N GLU A 313 -15.94 -21.59 -0.80
CA GLU A 313 -15.64 -20.44 -1.65
C GLU A 313 -14.43 -20.69 -2.56
N THR A 314 -13.43 -21.42 -2.08
CA THR A 314 -12.28 -21.83 -2.90
C THR A 314 -12.71 -22.81 -3.98
N ARG A 315 -13.55 -23.80 -3.64
CA ARG A 315 -14.17 -24.73 -4.60
C ARG A 315 -14.95 -23.98 -5.68
N ARG A 316 -15.74 -22.97 -5.28
CA ARG A 316 -16.48 -22.10 -6.22
C ARG A 316 -15.51 -21.39 -7.16
N ALA A 317 -14.42 -20.82 -6.66
CA ALA A 317 -13.43 -20.14 -7.48
C ALA A 317 -12.79 -21.06 -8.53
N LEU A 318 -12.39 -22.28 -8.15
CA LEU A 318 -11.82 -23.26 -9.08
C LEU A 318 -12.84 -23.75 -10.13
N THR A 319 -14.09 -23.92 -9.72
CA THR A 319 -15.18 -24.31 -10.64
C THR A 319 -15.39 -23.23 -11.71
N VAL A 320 -15.41 -21.95 -11.32
CA VAL A 320 -15.54 -20.82 -12.25
C VAL A 320 -14.36 -20.79 -13.24
N TYR A 321 -13.14 -20.97 -12.76
CA TYR A 321 -11.95 -21.04 -13.63
C TYR A 321 -12.09 -22.13 -14.69
N LEU A 322 -12.46 -23.35 -14.30
CA LEU A 322 -12.58 -24.49 -15.23
C LEU A 322 -13.72 -24.32 -16.25
N GLN A 323 -14.76 -23.55 -15.93
CA GLN A 323 -15.88 -23.29 -16.83
C GLN A 323 -15.59 -22.14 -17.82
N GLY A 324 -14.87 -21.11 -17.39
CA GLY A 324 -14.71 -19.87 -18.15
C GLY A 324 -13.32 -19.61 -18.71
N GLY A 325 -12.29 -20.36 -18.30
CA GLY A 325 -10.88 -20.11 -18.66
C GLY A 325 -10.35 -18.74 -18.23
N ARG A 326 -11.10 -18.02 -17.38
CA ARG A 326 -10.78 -16.69 -16.89
C ARG A 326 -11.07 -16.62 -15.39
N ILE A 327 -10.21 -15.92 -14.66
CA ILE A 327 -10.31 -15.63 -13.22
C ILE A 327 -10.44 -14.13 -13.01
#